data_AF-A0AA36DHK2-F1
#
_entry.id   AF-A0AA36DHK2-F1
#
_cell.length_a   1.000
_cell.length_b   1.000
_cell.length_c   1.000
_cell.angle_alpha   90.00
_cell.angle_beta   90.00
_cell.angle_gamma   90.00
#
_symmetry.space_group_name_H-M   'P 1'
#
loop_
_entity.id
_entity.type
_entity.pdbx_description
1 polymer ?
#
loop_
_entity_poly.entity_id
_entity_poly.type
_entity_poly.pdbx_seq_one_letter_code
_entity_poly.pdbx_strand_id
1 'polypeptide(L)'
;MPYSSMFTHSVPVNESAVEGFDRLVQYHIVNSSLGAVCMTINFALLGVFLGYPPFRRKYQLLILLAVGDTINGLAIILTGLNRVYLYATALETYTLPVRTPWECAVETWLIMKLIGDLLLPITTLCMGVERLLAILCPIFYHQHLDGRPLK
;
A
#
# COMPACT_ATOMS: atom_id res chain seq x y z
N MET A 1 -24.18 -17.63 7.94
CA MET A 1 -22.94 -16.99 8.43
C MET A 1 -23.33 -15.59 8.89
N PRO A 2 -23.16 -15.25 10.17
CA PRO A 2 -23.82 -14.09 10.78
C PRO A 2 -23.06 -12.80 10.45
N TYR A 3 -23.67 -11.93 9.65
CA TYR A 3 -23.20 -10.56 9.35
C TYR A 3 -24.22 -9.56 9.91
N SER A 4 -24.46 -9.59 11.23
CA SER A 4 -25.58 -8.82 11.80
C SER A 4 -25.26 -8.12 13.13
N SER A 5 -23.99 -7.93 13.48
CA SER A 5 -23.63 -7.24 14.72
C SER A 5 -22.27 -6.54 14.65
N MET A 6 -22.11 -5.52 13.78
CA MET A 6 -20.83 -4.78 13.70
C MET A 6 -21.03 -3.26 13.70
N PHE A 7 -21.96 -2.77 14.52
CA PHE A 7 -22.02 -1.36 14.93
C PHE A 7 -22.42 -1.33 16.40
N THR A 8 -21.46 -1.09 17.28
CA THR A 8 -21.63 -1.21 18.74
C THR A 8 -22.45 -0.05 19.31
N HIS A 9 -22.39 1.13 18.66
CA HIS A 9 -23.29 2.26 18.89
C HIS A 9 -23.12 3.29 17.76
N SER A 10 -24.18 4.00 17.37
CA SER A 10 -24.06 5.20 16.53
C SER A 10 -24.19 6.43 17.41
N VAL A 11 -23.33 7.43 17.21
CA VAL A 11 -23.37 8.68 17.98
C VAL A 11 -23.86 9.79 17.06
N PRO A 12 -24.90 10.56 17.45
CA PRO A 12 -25.34 11.70 16.67
C PRO A 12 -24.25 12.78 16.68
N VAL A 13 -24.04 13.40 15.53
CA VAL A 13 -22.97 14.36 15.29
C VAL A 13 -23.59 15.73 15.04
N ASN A 14 -23.08 16.75 15.73
CA ASN A 14 -23.52 18.12 15.54
C ASN A 14 -23.05 18.65 14.17
N GLU A 15 -23.80 19.57 13.57
CA GLU A 15 -23.47 20.15 12.26
C GLU A 15 -22.07 20.76 12.19
N SER A 16 -21.60 21.37 13.28
CA SER A 16 -20.25 21.94 13.40
C SER A 16 -19.12 20.90 13.35
N ALA A 17 -19.40 19.63 13.65
CA ALA A 17 -18.41 18.53 13.57
C ALA A 17 -18.37 17.89 12.18
N VAL A 18 -19.41 18.11 11.36
CA VAL A 18 -19.49 17.67 9.96
C VAL A 18 -18.87 18.70 9.02
N GLU A 19 -18.72 19.95 9.48
CA GLU A 19 -18.04 21.03 8.77
C GLU A 19 -16.56 20.67 8.50
N GLY A 20 -16.27 20.23 7.27
CA GLY A 20 -14.93 19.80 6.84
C GLY A 20 -14.85 18.35 6.35
N PHE A 21 -15.90 17.54 6.53
CA PHE A 21 -15.95 16.19 5.97
C PHE A 21 -15.88 16.20 4.44
N ASP A 22 -16.44 17.20 3.78
CA ASP A 22 -16.35 17.35 2.33
C ASP A 22 -14.89 17.46 1.83
N ARG A 23 -14.04 18.22 2.53
CA ARG A 23 -12.60 18.33 2.21
C ARG A 23 -11.87 17.00 2.44
N LEU A 24 -12.22 16.28 3.50
CA LEU A 24 -11.65 14.96 3.80
C LEU A 24 -12.06 13.92 2.75
N VAL A 25 -13.30 13.97 2.28
CA VAL A 25 -13.80 13.13 1.18
C VAL A 25 -13.03 13.42 -0.10
N GLN A 26 -12.91 14.69 -0.50
CA GLN A 26 -12.13 15.08 -1.68
C GLN A 26 -10.67 14.62 -1.58
N TYR A 27 -10.05 14.78 -0.42
CA TYR A 27 -8.69 14.31 -0.18
C TYR A 27 -8.56 12.79 -0.37
N HIS A 28 -9.49 12.02 0.20
CA HIS A 28 -9.48 10.56 0.07
C HIS A 28 -9.78 10.08 -1.35
N ILE A 29 -10.60 10.81 -2.11
CA ILE A 29 -10.85 10.54 -3.54
C ILE A 29 -9.57 10.75 -4.34
N VAL A 30 -8.89 11.88 -4.17
CA VAL A 30 -7.63 12.17 -4.87
C VAL A 30 -6.58 11.12 -4.52
N ASN A 31 -6.42 10.79 -3.25
CA ASN A 31 -5.42 9.80 -2.83
C ASN A 31 -5.74 8.38 -3.35
N SER A 32 -7.02 8.02 -3.41
CA SER A 32 -7.47 6.76 -4.03
C SER A 32 -7.18 6.74 -5.54
N SER A 33 -7.37 7.85 -6.24
CA SER A 33 -7.05 7.97 -7.67
C SER A 33 -5.55 7.81 -7.95
N LEU A 34 -4.69 8.40 -7.11
CA LEU A 34 -3.24 8.22 -7.17
C LEU A 34 -2.85 6.76 -6.93
N GLY A 35 -3.49 6.11 -5.94
CA GLY A 35 -3.33 4.69 -5.69
C GLY A 35 -3.69 3.82 -6.90
N ALA A 36 -4.78 4.13 -7.60
CA ALA A 36 -5.21 3.41 -8.80
C ALA A 36 -4.23 3.56 -9.97
N VAL A 37 -3.71 4.77 -10.20
CA VAL A 37 -2.68 5.01 -11.23
C VAL A 37 -1.40 4.24 -10.89
N CYS A 38 -0.94 4.33 -9.65
CA CYS A 38 0.25 3.61 -9.17
C CYS A 38 0.08 2.09 -9.32
N MET A 39 -1.07 1.55 -8.94
CA MET A 39 -1.39 0.12 -9.08
C MET A 39 -1.37 -0.32 -10.55
N THR A 40 -1.95 0.48 -11.45
CA THR A 40 -1.98 0.17 -12.89
C THR A 40 -0.58 0.09 -13.49
N ILE A 41 0.28 1.06 -13.18
CA ILE A 41 1.67 1.09 -13.66
C ILE A 41 2.46 -0.10 -13.10
N ASN A 42 2.36 -0.35 -11.80
CA ASN A 42 3.11 -1.43 -11.16
C ASN A 42 2.63 -2.82 -11.58
N PHE A 43 1.33 -2.98 -11.84
CA PHE A 43 0.80 -4.22 -12.38
C PHE A 43 1.33 -4.51 -13.80
N ALA A 44 1.40 -3.49 -14.66
CA ALA A 44 2.01 -3.61 -15.99
C ALA A 44 3.50 -3.99 -15.90
N LEU A 45 4.25 -3.37 -14.99
CA LEU A 45 5.67 -3.70 -14.74
C LEU A 45 5.84 -5.15 -14.25
N LEU A 46 4.99 -5.60 -13.32
CA LEU A 46 4.96 -6.99 -12.86
C LEU A 46 4.70 -7.96 -14.01
N GLY A 47 3.76 -7.63 -14.90
CA GLY A 47 3.48 -8.42 -16.10
C GLY A 47 4.70 -8.56 -17.00
N VAL A 48 5.44 -7.48 -17.24
CA VAL A 48 6.69 -7.50 -18.01
C VAL A 48 7.76 -8.35 -17.31
N PHE A 49 8.01 -8.12 -16.02
CA PHE A 49 9.07 -8.83 -15.30
C PHE A 49 8.79 -10.34 -15.16
N LEU A 50 7.54 -10.73 -14.95
CA LEU A 50 7.16 -12.14 -14.88
C LEU A 50 7.12 -12.79 -16.28
N GLY A 51 6.72 -12.03 -17.30
CA GLY A 51 6.66 -12.48 -18.69
C GLY A 51 8.02 -12.90 -19.26
N TYR A 52 9.10 -12.20 -18.91
CA TYR A 52 10.44 -12.47 -19.44
C TYR A 52 11.34 -13.23 -18.44
N PRO A 53 11.64 -14.53 -18.68
CA PRO A 53 12.48 -15.35 -17.81
C PRO A 53 13.87 -14.77 -17.45
N PRO A 54 14.63 -14.14 -18.37
CA PRO A 54 15.96 -13.63 -18.04
C PRO A 54 15.92 -12.45 -17.07
N PHE A 55 14.82 -11.70 -17.01
CA PHE A 55 14.66 -10.57 -16.10
C PHE A 55 14.36 -11.02 -14.66
N ARG A 56 13.73 -12.17 -14.45
CA ARG A 56 13.37 -12.67 -13.11
C ARG A 56 14.56 -12.91 -12.19
N ARG A 57 15.70 -13.34 -12.73
CA ARG A 57 16.91 -13.57 -11.92
C ARG A 57 17.72 -12.30 -11.66
N LYS A 58 17.70 -11.36 -12.60
CA LYS A 58 18.53 -10.15 -12.53
C LYS A 58 17.87 -9.00 -11.76
N TYR A 59 16.54 -8.93 -11.77
CA TYR A 59 15.78 -7.78 -11.26
C TYR A 59 14.87 -8.15 -10.07
N GLN A 60 15.30 -9.08 -9.22
CA GLN A 60 14.51 -9.56 -8.08
C GLN A 60 14.07 -8.44 -7.13
N LEU A 61 14.95 -7.50 -6.82
CA LEU A 61 14.61 -6.35 -5.96
C LEU A 61 13.59 -5.42 -6.61
N LEU A 62 13.65 -5.21 -7.94
CA LEU A 62 12.65 -4.39 -8.65
C LEU A 62 11.29 -5.07 -8.69
N ILE A 63 11.26 -6.41 -8.82
CA ILE A 63 10.02 -7.18 -8.73
C ILE A 63 9.42 -7.06 -7.33
N LEU A 64 10.23 -7.18 -6.28
CA LEU A 64 9.76 -7.04 -4.90
C LEU A 64 9.23 -5.63 -4.60
N LEU A 65 9.88 -4.60 -5.14
CA LEU A 65 9.40 -3.22 -5.06
C LEU A 65 8.04 -3.05 -5.77
N ALA A 66 7.91 -3.54 -7.01
CA ALA A 66 6.65 -3.48 -7.75
C ALA A 66 5.52 -4.22 -7.03
N VAL A 67 5.81 -5.39 -6.42
CA VAL A 67 4.84 -6.10 -5.57
C VAL A 67 4.43 -5.24 -4.37
N GLY A 68 5.39 -4.61 -3.68
CA GLY A 68 5.11 -3.69 -2.57
C GLY A 68 4.22 -2.53 -2.98
N ASP A 69 4.52 -1.90 -4.12
CA ASP A 69 3.72 -0.80 -4.64
C ASP A 69 2.30 -1.24 -5.04
N THR A 70 2.13 -2.45 -5.60
CA THR A 70 0.77 -2.96 -5.89
C THR A 70 -0.04 -3.24 -4.61
N ILE A 71 0.58 -3.82 -3.57
CA ILE A 71 -0.08 -4.08 -2.29
C ILE A 71 -0.44 -2.75 -1.61
N ASN A 72 0.48 -1.79 -1.61
CA ASN A 72 0.25 -0.47 -1.05
C ASN A 72 -0.84 0.30 -1.80
N GLY A 73 -0.78 0.32 -3.13
CA GLY A 73 -1.81 0.94 -3.97
C GLY A 73 -3.20 0.37 -3.72
N LEU A 74 -3.32 -0.96 -3.64
CA LEU A 74 -4.57 -1.63 -3.32
C LEU A 74 -5.09 -1.26 -1.90
N ALA A 75 -4.19 -1.19 -0.91
CA ALA A 75 -4.55 -0.80 0.44
C ALA A 75 -5.02 0.66 0.54
N ILE A 76 -4.40 1.57 -0.21
CA ILE A 76 -4.80 2.99 -0.31
C ILE A 76 -6.20 3.10 -0.91
N ILE A 77 -6.48 2.36 -2.00
CA ILE A 77 -7.80 2.37 -2.65
C ILE A 77 -8.88 1.87 -1.69
N LEU A 78 -8.66 0.70 -1.06
CA LEU A 78 -9.61 0.12 -0.09
C LEU A 78 -9.86 1.05 1.10
N THR A 79 -8.79 1.62 1.67
CA THR A 79 -8.90 2.59 2.77
C THR A 79 -9.64 3.86 2.33
N GLY A 80 -9.37 4.35 1.13
CA GLY A 80 -10.03 5.52 0.55
C GLY A 80 -11.53 5.29 0.36
N LEU A 81 -11.92 4.18 -0.28
CA LEU A 81 -13.32 3.83 -0.52
C LEU A 81 -14.11 3.69 0.79
N ASN A 82 -13.55 2.99 1.79
CA ASN A 82 -14.21 2.81 3.07
C ASN A 82 -14.42 4.15 3.81
N ARG A 83 -13.41 5.04 3.77
CA ARG A 83 -13.52 6.37 4.38
C ARG A 83 -14.50 7.28 3.64
N VAL A 84 -14.47 7.28 2.31
CA VAL A 84 -15.43 8.04 1.50
C VAL A 84 -16.86 7.59 1.79
N TYR A 85 -17.11 6.27 1.84
CA TYR A 85 -18.41 5.73 2.20
C TYR A 85 -18.87 6.15 3.61
N LEU A 86 -17.96 6.08 4.59
CA LEU A 86 -18.26 6.43 5.98
C LEU A 86 -18.56 7.92 6.16
N TYR A 87 -17.79 8.80 5.53
CA TYR A 87 -18.04 10.25 5.58
C TYR A 87 -19.28 10.66 4.79
N ALA A 88 -19.53 10.06 3.63
CA ALA A 88 -20.75 10.30 2.84
C ALA A 88 -22.01 9.89 3.61
N THR A 89 -21.98 8.71 4.25
CA THR A 89 -23.09 8.26 5.10
C THR A 89 -23.27 9.19 6.29
N ALA A 90 -22.18 9.60 6.96
CA ALA A 90 -22.25 10.52 8.10
C ALA A 90 -22.80 11.91 7.72
N LEU A 91 -22.55 12.38 6.50
CA LEU A 91 -23.12 13.62 5.95
C LEU A 91 -24.65 13.51 5.73
N GLU A 92 -25.14 12.32 5.37
CA GLU A 92 -26.57 12.08 5.11
C GLU A 92 -27.37 11.80 6.38
N THR A 93 -26.85 10.94 7.27
CA THR A 93 -27.58 10.48 8.46
C THR A 93 -27.22 11.22 9.74
N TYR A 94 -26.24 12.14 9.72
CA TYR A 94 -25.70 12.84 10.90
C TYR A 94 -25.33 11.90 12.06
N THR A 95 -24.96 10.66 11.73
CA THR A 95 -24.63 9.62 12.70
C THR A 95 -23.31 8.98 12.32
N LEU A 96 -22.40 8.85 13.29
CA LEU A 96 -21.12 8.17 13.11
C LEU A 96 -21.15 6.80 13.78
N PRO A 97 -20.83 5.72 13.05
CA PRO A 97 -20.66 4.41 13.66
C PRO A 97 -19.38 4.37 14.52
N VAL A 98 -19.52 4.06 15.80
CA VAL A 98 -18.38 3.89 16.70
C VAL A 98 -17.89 2.44 16.60
N ARG A 99 -16.60 2.29 16.31
CA ARG A 99 -15.88 1.00 16.34
C ARG A 99 -14.83 1.01 17.43
N THR A 100 -14.54 -0.15 17.99
CA THR A 100 -13.43 -0.27 18.93
C THR A 100 -12.08 -0.18 18.19
N PRO A 101 -11.01 0.30 18.85
CA PRO A 101 -9.69 0.37 18.23
C PRO A 101 -9.19 -0.98 17.71
N TRP A 102 -9.54 -2.07 18.42
CA TRP A 102 -9.16 -3.43 18.04
C TRP A 102 -9.84 -3.90 16.76
N GLU A 103 -11.15 -3.67 16.64
CA GLU A 103 -11.89 -3.99 15.41
C GLU A 103 -11.33 -3.24 14.21
N CYS A 104 -10.91 -1.98 14.40
CA CYS A 104 -10.28 -1.20 13.33
C CYS A 104 -8.87 -1.72 12.96
N ALA A 105 -8.12 -2.23 13.94
CA ALA A 105 -6.76 -2.73 13.73
C ALA A 105 -6.70 -4.04 12.93
N VAL A 106 -7.71 -4.89 13.07
CA VAL A 106 -7.78 -6.21 12.40
C VAL A 106 -8.31 -6.11 10.96
N GLU A 107 -8.75 -4.92 10.53
CA GLU A 107 -9.29 -4.74 9.20
C GLU A 107 -8.25 -4.99 8.11
N THR A 108 -8.67 -5.73 7.08
CA THR A 108 -7.76 -6.25 6.05
C THR A 108 -7.02 -5.13 5.32
N TRP A 109 -7.68 -4.00 5.05
CA TRP A 109 -7.03 -2.85 4.40
C TRP A 109 -5.92 -2.23 5.24
N LEU A 110 -6.04 -2.26 6.57
CA LEU A 110 -5.04 -1.69 7.48
C LEU A 110 -3.81 -2.59 7.55
N ILE A 111 -4.02 -3.90 7.59
CA ILE A 111 -2.95 -4.91 7.56
C ILE A 111 -2.22 -4.86 6.22
N MET A 112 -2.93 -4.81 5.09
CA MET A 112 -2.31 -4.68 3.77
C MET A 112 -1.50 -3.38 3.64
N LYS A 113 -2.01 -2.28 4.19
CA LYS A 113 -1.30 -1.01 4.23
C LYS A 113 0.01 -1.14 5.02
N LEU A 114 -0.05 -1.74 6.21
CA LEU A 114 1.13 -1.95 7.04
C LEU A 114 2.20 -2.78 6.32
N ILE A 115 1.79 -3.85 5.63
CA ILE A 115 2.71 -4.69 4.85
C ILE A 115 3.33 -3.91 3.69
N GLY A 116 2.52 -3.18 2.91
CA GLY A 116 3.01 -2.36 1.80
C GLY A 116 3.98 -1.28 2.26
N ASP A 117 3.61 -0.53 3.31
CA ASP A 117 4.42 0.55 3.89
C ASP A 117 5.74 0.04 4.49
N LEU A 118 5.79 -1.21 4.96
CA LEU A 118 7.02 -1.83 5.48
C LEU A 118 7.89 -2.45 4.37
N LEU A 119 7.28 -2.98 3.31
CA LEU A 119 8.01 -3.64 2.24
C LEU A 119 8.82 -2.64 1.38
N LEU A 120 8.28 -1.44 1.15
CA LEU A 120 8.97 -0.35 0.43
C LEU A 120 10.33 0.07 1.06
N PRO A 121 10.40 0.42 2.36
CA PRO A 121 11.67 0.80 2.97
C PRO A 121 12.65 -0.38 3.07
N ILE A 122 12.16 -1.61 3.28
CA ILE A 122 13.02 -2.80 3.30
C ILE A 122 13.67 -3.02 1.92
N THR A 123 12.87 -2.99 0.84
CA THR A 123 13.38 -3.15 -0.52
C THR A 123 14.37 -2.07 -0.91
N THR A 124 14.07 -0.81 -0.57
CA THR A 124 14.94 0.34 -0.83
C THR A 124 16.26 0.22 -0.05
N LEU A 125 16.21 -0.23 1.20
CA LEU A 125 17.40 -0.50 2.00
C LEU A 125 18.27 -1.58 1.35
N CYS A 126 17.68 -2.69 0.93
CA CYS A 126 18.39 -3.76 0.22
C CYS A 126 19.07 -3.25 -1.06
N MET A 127 18.36 -2.46 -1.88
CA MET A 127 18.95 -1.84 -3.07
C MET A 127 20.13 -0.91 -2.73
N GLY A 128 20.02 -0.15 -1.63
CA GLY A 128 21.09 0.70 -1.13
C GLY A 128 22.31 -0.11 -0.69
N VAL A 129 22.10 -1.21 0.02
CA VAL A 129 23.16 -2.12 0.47
C VAL A 129 23.87 -2.78 -0.72
N GLU A 130 23.14 -3.25 -1.74
CA GLU A 130 23.74 -3.81 -2.95
C GLU A 130 24.67 -2.81 -3.64
N ARG A 131 24.22 -1.55 -3.76
CA ARG A 131 25.02 -0.48 -4.37
C ARG A 131 26.25 -0.14 -3.52
N LEU A 132 26.12 -0.14 -2.20
CA LEU A 132 27.24 0.12 -1.30
C LEU A 132 28.30 -1.00 -1.39
N LEU A 133 27.87 -2.26 -1.42
CA LEU A 133 28.77 -3.42 -1.59
C LEU A 133 29.50 -3.40 -2.93
N ALA A 134 28.82 -2.97 -4.00
CA ALA A 134 29.44 -2.82 -5.32
C ALA A 134 30.56 -1.77 -5.33
N ILE A 135 30.42 -0.69 -4.54
CA ILE A 135 31.41 0.39 -4.46
C ILE A 135 32.57 0.03 -3.51
N LEU A 136 32.26 -0.51 -2.33
CA LEU A 136 33.28 -0.78 -1.30
C LEU A 136 34.12 -2.02 -1.62
N CYS A 137 33.53 -3.05 -2.22
CA CYS A 137 34.17 -4.35 -2.45
C CYS A 137 33.92 -4.87 -3.88
N PRO A 138 34.47 -4.20 -4.92
CA PRO A 138 34.18 -4.54 -6.32
C PRO A 138 34.61 -5.98 -6.68
N ILE A 139 35.72 -6.45 -6.14
CA ILE A 139 36.25 -7.80 -6.39
C ILE A 139 35.32 -8.87 -5.79
N PHE A 140 34.83 -8.65 -4.56
CA PHE A 140 33.91 -9.58 -3.89
C PHE A 140 32.53 -9.59 -4.57
N TYR A 141 32.04 -8.42 -4.97
CA TYR A 141 30.77 -8.27 -5.68
C TYR A 141 30.76 -9.05 -7.01
N HIS A 142 31.84 -8.94 -7.79
CA HIS A 142 31.94 -9.64 -9.08
C HIS A 142 32.00 -11.18 -8.92
N GLN A 143 32.61 -11.68 -7.84
CA GLN A 143 32.76 -13.11 -7.59
C GLN A 143 31.52 -13.78 -6.97
N HIS A 144 30.82 -13.10 -6.06
CA HIS A 144 29.67 -13.69 -5.34
C HIS A 144 28.29 -13.27 -5.86
N LEU A 145 28.14 -12.08 -6.46
CA LEU A 145 26.83 -11.52 -6.86
C LEU A 145 26.61 -11.52 -8.38
N ASP A 146 27.61 -11.17 -9.19
CA ASP A 146 27.45 -11.13 -10.66
C ASP A 146 27.66 -12.52 -11.32
N GLY A 147 28.32 -13.45 -10.62
CA GLY A 147 28.52 -14.83 -11.07
C GLY A 147 29.31 -14.97 -12.39
N ARG A 148 29.99 -13.90 -12.83
CA ARG A 148 30.85 -13.91 -14.01
C ARG A 148 32.30 -14.13 -13.58
N PRO A 149 33.00 -15.15 -14.11
CA PRO A 149 34.44 -15.29 -13.86
C PRO A 149 35.18 -14.06 -14.42
N LEU A 150 36.09 -13.50 -13.63
CA LEU A 150 37.04 -12.47 -14.08
C LEU A 150 37.82 -13.03 -15.29
N LYS A 151 37.73 -12.34 -16.43
CA LYS A 151 38.54 -12.61 -17.63
C LYS A 151 39.81 -11.79 -17.61
#